data_AF-A0A968JIQ5-F1
#
_entry.id   AF-A0A968JIQ5-F1
#
_cell.length_a   1.000
_cell.length_b   1.000
_cell.length_c   1.000
_cell.angle_alpha   90.00
_cell.angle_beta   90.00
_cell.angle_gamma   90.00
#
_symmetry.space_group_name_H-M   'P 1'
#
loop_
_entity.id
_entity.type
_entity.pdbx_description
1 polymer ?
#
loop_
_entity_poly.entity_id
_entity_poly.type
_entity_poly.pdbx_seq_one_letter_code
_entity_poly.pdbx_strand_id
1 'polypeptide(L)'
;MRMKGSQHNARFDMTKELHLSQLHNPYANERDEHYCRRWISVKIIEQMWHPSAASDPSLLVEAQISQYWQSPNAYLCLALAKTEHFGTQDHSSVTLGLLINDKLRQLFRFLNDPTLPTYQVNTTCQRCSMPDCKERVAAPAVLEKIAQQAKVSQAIEDLER
;
A
#
# COMPACT_ATOMS: atom_id res chain seq x y z
N MET A 1 2.37 11.06 -2.38
CA MET A 1 2.36 10.45 -1.03
C MET A 1 3.77 10.38 -0.50
N ARG A 2 4.00 10.67 0.79
CA ARG A 2 5.29 10.46 1.47
C ARG A 2 5.11 9.48 2.61
N MET A 3 5.95 8.45 2.67
CA MET A 3 5.98 7.48 3.75
C MET A 3 7.34 7.49 4.44
N LYS A 4 7.33 7.20 5.74
CA LYS A 4 8.52 6.91 6.54
C LYS A 4 8.44 5.47 7.00
N GLY A 5 9.57 4.77 7.00
CA GLY A 5 9.70 3.45 7.61
C GLY A 5 10.78 3.47 8.67
N SER A 6 10.54 2.78 9.78
CA SER A 6 11.57 2.51 10.79
C SER A 6 11.84 1.02 10.87
N GLN A 7 13.12 0.63 10.76
CA GLN A 7 13.53 -0.78 10.73
C GLN A 7 13.26 -1.47 12.07
N HIS A 8 13.38 -0.75 13.19
CA HIS A 8 13.32 -1.31 14.54
C HIS A 8 11.99 -2.01 14.85
N ASN A 9 10.88 -1.46 14.37
CA ASN A 9 9.53 -1.97 14.61
C ASN A 9 8.81 -2.40 13.31
N ALA A 10 9.51 -2.38 12.17
CA ALA A 10 8.94 -2.59 10.84
C ALA A 10 7.66 -1.75 10.61
N ARG A 11 7.58 -0.56 11.21
CA ARG A 11 6.41 0.32 11.12
C ARG A 11 6.59 1.32 10.01
N PHE A 12 5.49 1.63 9.35
CA PHE A 12 5.45 2.56 8.23
C PHE A 12 4.34 3.56 8.46
N ASP A 13 4.71 4.84 8.42
CA ASP A 13 3.81 5.94 8.70
C ASP A 13 3.72 6.85 7.48
N MET A 14 2.49 7.09 7.02
CA MET A 14 2.24 8.02 5.92
C MET A 14 2.25 9.46 6.44
N THR A 15 3.26 10.24 6.08
CA THR A 15 3.44 11.59 6.66
C THR A 15 2.80 12.71 5.86
N LYS A 16 2.66 12.53 4.54
CA LYS A 16 2.01 13.51 3.66
C LYS A 16 1.27 12.79 2.55
N GLU A 17 0.10 13.30 2.20
CA GLU A 17 -0.65 12.83 1.06
C GLU A 17 -1.29 14.01 0.32
N LEU A 18 -1.35 13.90 -1.00
CA LEU A 18 -2.03 14.85 -1.85
C LEU A 18 -2.78 14.06 -2.92
N HIS A 19 -4.10 14.02 -2.79
CA HIS A 19 -5.00 13.45 -3.79
C HIS A 19 -5.57 14.59 -4.62
N LEU A 20 -5.04 14.78 -5.83
CA LEU A 20 -5.55 15.82 -6.74
C LEU A 20 -7.01 15.56 -7.19
N SER A 21 -7.48 14.32 -7.11
CA SER A 21 -8.84 13.90 -7.47
C SER A 21 -9.82 13.78 -6.29
N GLN A 22 -9.42 14.13 -5.05
CA GLN A 22 -10.25 14.16 -3.82
C GLN A 22 -11.02 12.87 -3.44
N LEU A 23 -10.69 11.69 -3.99
CA LEU A 23 -11.51 10.48 -3.82
C LEU A 23 -11.18 9.59 -2.61
N HIS A 24 -10.25 9.96 -1.73
CA HIS A 24 -9.80 9.09 -0.62
C HIS A 24 -9.53 9.85 0.69
N ASN A 25 -10.12 9.36 1.79
CA ASN A 25 -9.78 9.76 3.16
C ASN A 25 -8.87 8.69 3.80
N PRO A 26 -7.61 9.01 4.12
CA PRO A 26 -6.67 8.07 4.74
C PRO A 26 -6.79 8.10 6.28
N TYR A 27 -7.50 7.14 6.86
CA TYR A 27 -7.61 7.02 8.32
C TYR A 27 -6.64 5.99 8.94
N ALA A 28 -5.75 5.39 8.16
CA ALA A 28 -4.98 4.22 8.59
C ALA A 28 -3.95 4.53 9.68
N ASN A 29 -3.28 5.69 9.62
CA ASN A 29 -2.36 6.13 10.69
C ASN A 29 -3.09 6.30 12.04
N GLU A 30 -4.24 6.97 12.03
CA GLU A 30 -5.04 7.26 13.22
C GLU A 30 -5.61 6.00 13.88
N ARG A 31 -5.72 4.91 13.10
CA ARG A 31 -6.30 3.64 13.52
C ARG A 31 -5.28 2.56 13.86
N ASP A 32 -3.99 2.91 13.88
CA ASP A 32 -2.89 1.96 14.13
C ASP A 32 -2.93 0.74 13.19
N GLU A 33 -3.42 0.95 11.97
CA GLU A 33 -3.54 -0.10 10.97
C GLU A 33 -2.25 -0.23 10.15
N HIS A 34 -1.99 -1.44 9.68
CA HIS A 34 -0.77 -1.75 8.95
C HIS A 34 -1.02 -1.62 7.45
N TYR A 35 -0.33 -0.68 6.81
CA TYR A 35 -0.40 -0.51 5.36
C TYR A 35 -0.02 -1.80 4.62
N CYS A 36 -0.59 -1.96 3.43
CA CYS A 36 -0.26 -3.08 2.57
C CYS A 36 1.23 -3.06 2.21
N ARG A 37 1.95 -4.14 2.53
CA ARG A 37 3.38 -4.31 2.21
C ARG A 37 3.68 -4.38 0.71
N ARG A 38 2.67 -4.61 -0.11
CA ARG A 38 2.78 -4.61 -1.58
C ARG A 38 2.73 -3.21 -2.20
N TRP A 39 2.51 -2.16 -1.41
CA TRP A 39 2.67 -0.80 -1.92
C TRP A 39 4.14 -0.54 -2.22
N ILE A 40 4.41 0.02 -3.41
CA ILE A 40 5.79 0.36 -3.80
C ILE A 40 6.47 1.26 -2.78
N SER A 41 5.70 2.15 -2.15
CA SER A 41 6.18 3.08 -1.15
C SER A 41 6.70 2.38 0.12
N VAL A 42 6.18 1.19 0.45
CA VAL A 42 6.68 0.32 1.53
C VAL A 42 7.86 -0.49 1.01
N LYS A 43 7.66 -1.20 -0.10
CA LYS A 43 8.63 -2.15 -0.67
C LYS A 43 9.98 -1.49 -0.94
N ILE A 44 9.99 -0.27 -1.47
CA ILE A 44 11.23 0.45 -1.79
C ILE A 44 12.05 0.80 -0.53
N ILE A 45 11.38 1.05 0.61
CA ILE A 45 12.05 1.27 1.89
C ILE A 45 12.59 -0.06 2.44
N GLU A 46 11.84 -1.16 2.31
CA GLU A 46 12.34 -2.50 2.69
C GLU A 46 13.57 -2.90 1.87
N GLN A 47 13.62 -2.53 0.58
CA GLN A 47 14.80 -2.72 -0.26
C GLN A 47 15.99 -1.87 0.22
N MET A 48 15.77 -0.66 0.76
CA MET A 48 16.86 0.14 1.35
C MET A 48 17.43 -0.48 2.62
N TRP A 49 16.61 -1.17 3.43
CA TRP A 49 17.09 -1.92 4.61
C TRP A 49 17.92 -3.15 4.25
N HIS A 50 17.71 -3.71 3.05
CA HIS A 50 18.38 -4.90 2.55
C HIS A 50 18.95 -4.65 1.15
N PRO A 51 19.91 -3.72 1.01
CA PRO A 51 20.43 -3.32 -0.28
C PRO A 51 21.14 -4.49 -0.95
N SER A 52 20.84 -4.70 -2.23
CA SER A 52 21.60 -5.62 -3.07
C SER A 52 22.95 -5.02 -3.47
N ALA A 53 23.92 -5.86 -3.85
CA ALA A 53 25.24 -5.39 -4.29
C ALA A 53 25.21 -4.48 -5.54
N ALA A 54 24.09 -4.46 -6.29
CA ALA A 54 23.92 -3.67 -7.51
C ALA A 54 23.19 -2.33 -7.29
N SER A 55 22.70 -2.06 -6.08
CA SER A 55 21.89 -0.87 -5.76
C SER A 55 22.69 0.18 -5.03
N ASP A 56 22.60 1.44 -5.47
CA ASP A 56 23.11 2.58 -4.71
C ASP A 56 22.23 2.79 -3.46
N PRO A 57 22.79 2.64 -2.24
CA PRO A 57 22.02 2.78 -1.00
C PRO A 57 21.57 4.23 -0.74
N SER A 58 22.06 5.22 -1.48
CA SER A 58 21.71 6.62 -1.29
C SER A 58 20.37 7.00 -1.92
N LEU A 59 20.00 6.35 -3.02
CA LEU A 59 18.78 6.65 -3.77
C LEU A 59 18.27 5.43 -4.54
N LEU A 60 17.04 5.01 -4.26
CA LEU A 60 16.35 4.00 -5.04
C LEU A 60 15.17 4.63 -5.79
N VAL A 61 14.96 4.16 -7.02
CA VAL A 61 13.81 4.55 -7.86
C VAL A 61 13.18 3.30 -8.40
N GLU A 62 11.88 3.16 -8.21
CA GLU A 62 11.11 1.99 -8.65
C GLU A 62 9.75 2.38 -9.20
N ALA A 63 9.19 1.50 -10.01
CA ALA A 63 7.85 1.65 -10.56
C ALA A 63 7.04 0.36 -10.39
N GLN A 64 5.74 0.50 -10.17
CA GLN A 64 4.81 -0.62 -10.24
C GLN A 64 3.43 -0.17 -10.69
N ILE A 65 2.62 -1.12 -11.13
CA ILE A 65 1.17 -0.95 -11.22
C ILE A 65 0.53 -1.55 -9.97
N SER A 66 -0.21 -0.71 -9.23
CA SER A 66 -0.99 -1.11 -8.07
C SER A 66 -2.44 -1.32 -8.48
N GLN A 67 -2.85 -2.59 -8.63
CA GLN A 67 -4.24 -2.96 -8.89
C GLN A 67 -4.96 -3.18 -7.56
N TYR A 68 -5.99 -2.39 -7.26
CA TYR A 68 -6.71 -2.55 -6.00
C TYR A 68 -7.59 -3.80 -6.02
N TRP A 69 -7.47 -4.62 -4.99
CA TRP A 69 -8.26 -5.83 -4.80
C TRP A 69 -9.76 -5.51 -4.80
N GLN A 70 -10.54 -6.31 -5.53
CA GLN A 70 -12.00 -6.14 -5.68
C GLN A 70 -12.41 -4.72 -6.15
N SER A 71 -11.54 -4.04 -6.88
CA SER A 71 -11.80 -2.73 -7.47
C SER A 71 -11.30 -2.69 -8.92
N PRO A 72 -12.00 -1.97 -9.81
CA PRO A 72 -11.47 -1.71 -11.15
C PRO A 72 -10.26 -0.75 -11.12
N ASN A 73 -10.02 -0.07 -10.00
CA ASN A 73 -9.00 0.96 -9.91
C ASN A 73 -7.59 0.38 -9.94
N ALA A 74 -6.78 0.92 -10.86
CA ALA A 74 -5.37 0.62 -11.00
C ALA A 74 -4.59 1.92 -11.05
N TYR A 75 -3.41 1.96 -10.43
CA TYR A 75 -2.55 3.14 -10.41
C TYR A 75 -1.15 2.78 -10.89
N LEU A 76 -0.61 3.58 -11.81
CA LEU A 76 0.83 3.61 -12.05
C LEU A 76 1.46 4.35 -10.88
N CYS A 77 2.32 3.66 -10.13
CA CYS A 77 3.01 4.21 -8.98
C CYS A 77 4.51 4.30 -9.29
N LEU A 78 5.05 5.52 -9.23
CA LEU A 78 6.47 5.80 -9.34
C LEU A 78 6.97 6.22 -7.96
N ALA A 79 7.97 5.53 -7.43
CA ALA A 79 8.48 5.76 -6.09
C ALA A 79 9.97 6.08 -6.10
N LEU A 80 10.34 6.98 -5.20
CA LEU A 80 11.72 7.36 -4.94
C LEU A 80 11.96 7.19 -3.43
N ALA A 81 13.06 6.56 -3.04
CA ALA A 81 13.40 6.38 -1.63
C ALA A 81 14.80 6.86 -1.34
N LYS A 82 14.97 7.43 -0.14
CA LYS A 82 16.24 7.95 0.34
C LYS A 82 16.37 7.78 1.84
N THR A 83 17.61 7.78 2.31
CA THR A 83 17.95 7.83 3.74
C THR A 83 17.70 9.24 4.28
N GLU A 84 17.00 9.35 5.41
CA GLU A 84 16.62 10.65 5.97
C GLU A 84 17.77 11.34 6.71
N HIS A 85 18.64 10.59 7.40
CA HIS A 85 19.84 11.08 8.09
C HIS A 85 21.00 10.09 7.94
N PHE A 86 22.21 10.61 7.76
CA PHE A 86 23.42 9.79 7.79
C PHE A 86 23.55 9.10 9.16
N GLY A 87 23.64 7.77 9.16
CA GLY A 87 23.81 6.96 10.37
C GLY A 87 22.51 6.41 10.99
N THR A 88 21.32 6.70 10.44
CA THR A 88 20.07 6.05 10.88
C THR A 88 19.62 4.97 9.89
N GLN A 89 18.85 4.00 10.38
CA GLN A 89 18.16 2.98 9.57
C GLN A 89 16.74 3.43 9.17
N ASP A 90 16.47 4.73 9.26
CA ASP A 90 15.18 5.31 8.91
C ASP A 90 15.25 5.83 7.47
N HIS A 91 14.38 5.31 6.63
CA HIS A 91 14.24 5.75 5.25
C HIS A 91 12.87 6.38 5.03
N SER A 92 12.80 7.23 4.01
CA SER A 92 11.53 7.72 3.51
C SER A 92 11.39 7.46 2.03
N SER A 93 10.13 7.34 1.60
CA SER A 93 9.78 7.28 0.20
C SER A 93 8.80 8.37 -0.16
N VAL A 94 8.88 8.82 -1.41
CA VAL A 94 7.89 9.68 -2.06
C VAL A 94 7.36 8.93 -3.26
N THR A 95 6.04 8.87 -3.39
CA THR A 95 5.36 8.15 -4.46
C THR A 95 4.37 9.05 -5.17
N LEU A 96 4.47 9.05 -6.50
CA LEU A 96 3.48 9.60 -7.42
C LEU A 96 2.59 8.47 -7.91
N GLY A 97 1.28 8.58 -7.68
CA GLY A 97 0.27 7.66 -8.18
C GLY A 97 -0.56 8.32 -9.28
N LEU A 98 -0.63 7.68 -10.44
CA LEU A 98 -1.47 8.11 -11.57
C LEU A 98 -2.55 7.06 -11.80
N LEU A 99 -3.82 7.46 -11.69
CA LEU A 99 -4.94 6.58 -11.99
C LEU A 99 -4.86 6.15 -13.46
N ILE A 100 -4.84 4.84 -13.70
CA ILE A 100 -4.82 4.27 -15.04
C ILE A 100 -6.23 4.34 -15.62
N ASN A 101 -6.38 5.19 -16.63
CA ASN A 101 -7.57 5.31 -17.45
C ASN A 101 -7.18 5.23 -18.93
N ASP A 102 -8.16 5.26 -19.83
CA ASP A 102 -7.91 5.11 -21.27
C ASP A 102 -6.98 6.20 -21.82
N LYS A 103 -7.09 7.43 -21.30
CA LYS A 103 -6.20 8.54 -21.69
C LYS A 103 -4.75 8.25 -21.31
N LEU A 104 -4.51 7.79 -20.07
CA LEU A 104 -3.17 7.43 -19.62
C LEU A 104 -2.64 6.25 -20.41
N ARG A 105 -3.45 5.23 -20.70
CA ARG A 105 -3.06 4.08 -21.55
C ARG A 105 -2.64 4.48 -22.96
N GLN A 106 -3.31 5.47 -23.56
CA GLN A 106 -2.96 5.99 -24.87
C GLN A 106 -1.63 6.77 -24.86
N LEU A 107 -1.39 7.56 -23.80
CA LEU A 107 -0.19 8.37 -23.66
C LEU A 107 1.04 7.54 -23.23
N PHE A 108 0.86 6.61 -22.28
CA PHE A 108 1.92 5.88 -21.60
C PHE A 108 1.94 4.43 -22.10
N ARG A 109 2.46 4.22 -23.31
CA ARG A 109 2.47 2.90 -23.97
C ARG A 109 3.23 1.82 -23.19
N PHE A 110 4.19 2.22 -22.36
CA PHE A 110 4.98 1.32 -21.51
C PHE A 110 4.14 0.67 -20.40
N LEU A 111 2.89 1.09 -20.17
CA LEU A 111 2.00 0.42 -19.23
C LEU A 111 1.71 -1.05 -19.59
N ASN A 112 1.95 -1.43 -20.85
CA ASN A 112 1.81 -2.81 -21.33
C ASN A 112 3.14 -3.59 -21.34
N ASP A 113 4.23 -2.98 -20.85
CA ASP A 113 5.53 -3.64 -20.76
C ASP A 113 5.49 -4.74 -19.68
N PRO A 114 5.79 -6.00 -20.02
CA PRO A 114 5.78 -7.11 -19.05
C PRO A 114 6.83 -6.97 -17.95
N THR A 115 7.85 -6.11 -18.14
CA THR A 115 8.86 -5.84 -17.12
C THR A 115 8.36 -4.90 -16.02
N LEU A 116 7.27 -4.15 -16.26
CA LEU A 116 6.65 -3.30 -15.25
C LEU A 116 5.79 -4.15 -14.31
N PRO A 117 6.20 -4.37 -13.05
CA PRO A 117 5.52 -5.32 -12.20
C PRO A 117 4.13 -4.79 -11.81
N THR A 118 3.14 -5.68 -11.87
CA THR A 118 1.78 -5.41 -11.43
C THR A 118 1.50 -6.22 -10.16
N TYR A 119 1.06 -5.54 -9.10
CA TYR A 119 0.70 -6.18 -7.84
C TYR A 119 -0.77 -5.91 -7.52
N GLN A 120 -1.45 -6.95 -7.04
CA GLN A 120 -2.72 -6.76 -6.35
C GLN A 120 -2.46 -6.24 -4.94
N VAL A 121 -3.05 -5.09 -4.62
CA VAL A 121 -2.86 -4.38 -3.36
C VAL A 121 -4.18 -4.05 -2.68
N ASN A 122 -4.11 -3.61 -1.43
CA ASN A 122 -5.23 -3.02 -0.71
C ASN A 122 -4.71 -1.88 0.20
N THR A 123 -5.55 -1.25 1.00
CA THR A 123 -5.14 -0.14 1.87
C THR A 123 -4.39 -0.62 3.11
N THR A 124 -5.02 -1.46 3.92
CA THR A 124 -4.44 -1.99 5.18
C THR A 124 -4.70 -3.47 5.33
N CYS A 125 -3.82 -4.17 6.04
CA CYS A 125 -3.95 -5.62 6.28
C CYS A 125 -5.24 -5.95 7.04
N GLN A 126 -5.59 -5.13 8.04
CA GLN A 126 -6.75 -5.28 8.92
C GLN A 126 -8.08 -5.24 8.16
N ARG A 127 -8.12 -4.59 7.00
CA ARG A 127 -9.32 -4.42 6.15
C ARG A 127 -9.26 -5.22 4.86
N CYS A 128 -8.15 -5.93 4.62
CA CYS A 128 -7.93 -6.61 3.36
C CYS A 128 -8.61 -7.98 3.36
N SER A 129 -9.54 -8.20 2.43
CA SER A 129 -10.24 -9.47 2.21
C SER A 129 -9.47 -10.44 1.31
N MET A 130 -8.27 -10.07 0.85
CA MET A 130 -7.50 -10.89 -0.07
C MET A 130 -7.04 -12.19 0.61
N PRO A 131 -7.34 -13.36 0.02
CA PRO A 131 -6.87 -14.65 0.53
C PRO A 131 -5.37 -14.83 0.29
N ASP A 132 -4.71 -15.61 1.16
CA ASP A 132 -3.33 -16.12 1.00
C ASP A 132 -2.27 -15.05 0.64
N CYS A 133 -2.42 -13.84 1.18
CA CYS A 133 -1.46 -12.76 1.00
C CYS A 133 -0.19 -13.04 1.83
N LYS A 134 0.91 -13.43 1.15
CA LYS A 134 2.20 -13.77 1.79
C LYS A 134 2.87 -12.59 2.49
N GLU A 135 2.55 -11.37 2.06
CA GLU A 135 3.11 -10.12 2.58
C GLU A 135 2.21 -9.51 3.68
N ARG A 136 1.16 -10.23 4.09
CA ARG A 136 0.25 -9.79 5.15
C ARG A 136 0.96 -9.83 6.50
N VAL A 137 0.94 -8.70 7.21
CA VAL A 137 1.55 -8.55 8.54
C VAL A 137 0.54 -8.49 9.68
N ALA A 138 -0.76 -8.40 9.38
CA ALA A 138 -1.82 -8.39 10.37
C ALA A 138 -3.07 -9.13 9.89
N ALA A 139 -3.77 -9.77 10.83
CA ALA A 139 -5.06 -10.42 10.59
C ALA A 139 -6.12 -9.40 10.11
N PRO A 140 -7.11 -9.82 9.32
CA PRO A 140 -8.20 -8.96 8.84
C PRO A 140 -9.24 -8.66 9.94
N ALA A 141 -8.78 -8.17 11.10
CA ALA A 141 -9.58 -7.99 12.32
C ALA A 141 -10.82 -7.12 12.12
N VAL A 142 -10.78 -6.15 11.20
CA VAL A 142 -11.95 -5.31 10.89
C VAL A 142 -13.03 -6.12 10.16
N LEU A 143 -12.63 -6.99 9.23
CA LEU A 143 -13.57 -7.85 8.51
C LEU A 143 -14.18 -8.91 9.43
N GLU A 144 -13.37 -9.47 10.33
CA GLU A 144 -13.83 -10.41 11.37
C GLU A 144 -14.88 -9.75 12.27
N LYS A 145 -14.62 -8.51 12.73
CA LYS A 145 -15.56 -7.74 13.54
C LYS A 145 -16.88 -7.46 12.80
N ILE A 146 -16.81 -7.06 11.53
CA ILE A 146 -18.00 -6.83 10.69
C ILE A 146 -18.80 -8.12 10.56
N ALA A 147 -18.14 -9.25 10.28
CA ALA A 147 -18.80 -10.54 10.17
C ALA A 147 -19.45 -10.98 11.49
N GLN A 148 -18.79 -10.74 12.62
CA GLN A 148 -19.34 -11.03 13.96
C GLN A 148 -20.59 -10.19 14.21
N GLN A 149 -20.56 -8.89 13.92
CA GLN A 149 -21.71 -8.00 14.09
C GLN A 149 -22.88 -8.41 13.20
N ALA A 150 -22.63 -8.76 11.94
CA ALA A 150 -23.67 -9.24 11.03
C ALA A 150 -24.34 -10.52 11.54
N LYS A 151 -23.58 -11.47 12.12
CA LYS A 151 -24.14 -12.68 12.74
C LYS A 151 -25.02 -12.37 13.94
N VAL A 152 -24.60 -11.43 14.78
CA VAL A 152 -25.38 -11.00 15.96
C VAL A 152 -26.69 -10.32 15.51
N SER A 153 -26.62 -9.41 14.54
CA SER A 153 -27.81 -8.76 13.99
C SER A 153 -28.79 -9.77 13.38
N GLN A 154 -28.29 -10.73 12.60
CA GLN A 154 -29.14 -11.78 12.03
C GLN A 154 -29.82 -12.63 13.11
N ALA A 155 -29.09 -13.01 14.17
CA ALA A 155 -29.66 -13.79 15.25
C ALA A 155 -30.75 -13.03 16.04
N ILE A 156 -30.64 -11.70 16.15
CA ILE A 156 -31.68 -10.86 16.75
C ILE A 156 -32.92 -10.83 15.85
N GLU A 157 -32.75 -10.61 14.54
CA GLU A 157 -33.86 -10.62 13.57
C GLU A 157 -34.61 -11.96 13.54
N ASP A 158 -33.88 -13.07 13.67
CA ASP A 158 -34.47 -14.41 13.69
C ASP A 158 -35.26 -14.69 14.98
N LEU A 159 -34.97 -14.00 16.09
CA LEU A 159 -35.70 -14.12 17.37
C LEU A 159 -36.95 -13.22 17.43
N GLU A 160 -36.99 -12.15 16.64
CA GLU A 160 -38.13 -11.23 16.54
C GLU A 160 -39.21 -11.70 15.54
N ARG A 161 -39.00 -12.86 14.92
CA ARG A 161 -39.87 -13.47 13.90
C ARG A 161 -40.66 -14.64 14.42
#